data_AF-A0A7X8WJ65-F1
#
_entry.id   AF-A0A7X8WJ65-F1
#
_cell.length_a   1.000
_cell.length_b   1.000
_cell.length_c   1.000
_cell.angle_alpha   90.00
_cell.angle_beta   90.00
_cell.angle_gamma   90.00
#
_symmetry.space_group_name_H-M   'P 1'
#
loop_
_entity.id
_entity.type
_entity.pdbx_description
1 polymer ?
#
loop_
_entity_poly.entity_id
_entity_poly.type
_entity_poly.pdbx_seq_one_letter_code
_entity_poly.pdbx_strand_id
1 'polypeptide(L)'
;MNTYGIAAVNLYGIISLEDFVEIFNQFFKADLTADVVKAILLPFVFKHRRFGFYQHYLVHYVVLDDIEWVDYLFQEQGGKPRYIPEKDTFAQYVNEVYEETDNWETVFQYLLNKFGDTVETFTAFFEVRNYVLGSIDLREITETIEKSGFKFDDEKQLSEFIDMLIKAKNNTRMWEHKGYTPVEMMEMIKNGEPVVSDLFATVDYDPEEECHCGSGAKYKKCCMLVEQWDNNHLTKKEKDFFYNLWLQLLDFVNRKYKVTESVINVANPLDNDPKVLRKVRDKLWENTDVITEFVYNTPSLSFEERKYLHDWEYNSIKGAFVIFQQTEDYAILVRMFGIEKEFFGIKGISASVSAVVKESLPMMTYTVLLPFGNKIIYDGFLDKYPLSFKTTAQKRIITGYQEMLDRLGIVTDLTEY
;
A
#
# COMPACT_ATOMS: atom_id res chain seq x y z
N MET A 1 4.27 -13.70 -31.25
CA MET A 1 2.97 -13.39 -30.60
C MET A 1 2.65 -14.35 -29.47
N ASN A 2 2.47 -15.66 -29.71
CA ASN A 2 2.19 -16.64 -28.64
C ASN A 2 3.13 -16.52 -27.43
N THR A 3 4.46 -16.54 -27.68
CA THR A 3 5.51 -16.35 -26.67
C THR A 3 5.30 -15.07 -25.84
N TYR A 4 4.93 -13.96 -26.47
CA TYR A 4 4.66 -12.69 -25.78
C TYR A 4 3.33 -12.72 -25.03
N GLY A 5 2.33 -13.47 -25.51
CA GLY A 5 1.11 -13.73 -24.76
C GLY A 5 1.39 -14.50 -23.47
N ILE A 6 2.25 -15.52 -23.53
CA ILE A 6 2.72 -16.27 -22.34
C ILE A 6 3.46 -15.33 -21.38
N ALA A 7 4.45 -14.57 -21.88
CA ALA A 7 5.17 -13.61 -21.06
C ALA A 7 4.24 -12.59 -20.39
N ALA A 8 3.25 -12.08 -21.12
CA ALA A 8 2.28 -11.12 -20.59
C ALA A 8 1.46 -11.72 -19.45
N VAL A 9 0.92 -12.93 -19.60
CA VAL A 9 0.13 -13.54 -18.51
C VAL A 9 0.99 -13.97 -17.33
N ASN A 10 2.25 -14.34 -17.55
CA ASN A 10 3.17 -14.67 -16.45
C ASN A 10 3.54 -13.41 -15.64
N LEU A 11 3.74 -12.26 -16.31
CA LEU A 11 4.08 -11.00 -15.66
C LEU A 11 2.87 -10.31 -15.02
N TYR A 12 1.68 -10.43 -15.62
CA TYR A 12 0.51 -9.64 -15.21
C TYR A 12 -0.63 -10.46 -14.61
N GLY A 13 -0.67 -11.78 -14.78
CA GLY A 13 -1.81 -12.64 -14.45
C GLY A 13 -2.99 -12.42 -15.39
N ILE A 14 -3.42 -11.17 -15.55
CA ILE A 14 -4.50 -10.73 -16.45
C ILE A 14 -4.12 -9.41 -17.15
N ILE A 15 -4.47 -9.30 -18.44
CA ILE A 15 -4.24 -8.11 -19.26
C ILE A 15 -5.34 -7.97 -20.33
N SER A 16 -5.82 -6.75 -20.58
CA SER A 16 -6.77 -6.51 -21.67
C SER A 16 -6.10 -6.77 -23.02
N LEU A 17 -6.86 -7.19 -24.02
CA LEU A 17 -6.29 -7.37 -25.35
C LEU A 17 -5.78 -6.06 -25.92
N GLU A 18 -6.44 -4.95 -25.60
CA GLU A 18 -6.02 -3.60 -25.98
C GLU A 18 -4.64 -3.25 -25.41
N ASP A 19 -4.42 -3.42 -24.10
CA ASP A 19 -3.12 -3.14 -23.46
C ASP A 19 -2.04 -4.06 -24.03
N PHE A 20 -2.35 -5.34 -24.24
CA PHE A 20 -1.39 -6.30 -24.79
C PHE A 20 -0.99 -5.94 -26.24
N VAL A 21 -1.96 -5.53 -27.06
CA VAL A 21 -1.73 -5.09 -28.44
C VAL A 21 -0.88 -3.83 -28.46
N GLU A 22 -1.13 -2.87 -27.57
CA GLU A 22 -0.33 -1.65 -27.45
C GLU A 22 1.15 -1.97 -27.17
N ILE A 23 1.41 -2.81 -26.16
CA ILE A 23 2.76 -3.28 -25.82
C ILE A 23 3.40 -4.00 -27.01
N PHE A 24 2.66 -4.92 -27.66
CA PHE A 24 3.18 -5.71 -28.77
C PHE A 24 3.52 -4.82 -29.98
N ASN A 25 2.64 -3.89 -30.33
CA ASN A 25 2.85 -2.93 -31.41
C ASN A 25 4.06 -2.03 -31.12
N GLN A 26 4.24 -1.60 -29.87
CA GLN A 26 5.43 -0.85 -29.45
C GLN A 26 6.73 -1.65 -29.65
N PHE A 27 6.77 -2.91 -29.21
CA PHE A 27 7.98 -3.76 -29.32
C PHE A 27 8.37 -4.16 -30.74
N PHE A 28 7.39 -4.24 -31.64
CA PHE A 28 7.59 -4.74 -33.01
C PHE A 28 7.37 -3.69 -34.09
N LYS A 29 7.00 -2.45 -33.71
CA LYS A 29 6.60 -1.38 -34.64
C LYS A 29 5.52 -1.87 -35.61
N ALA A 30 4.52 -2.56 -35.07
CA ALA A 30 3.40 -3.13 -35.81
C ALA A 30 2.13 -2.28 -35.63
N ASP A 31 1.10 -2.58 -36.42
CA ASP A 31 -0.22 -1.93 -36.36
C ASP A 31 -1.31 -3.01 -36.37
N LEU A 32 -1.36 -3.77 -35.28
CA LEU A 32 -2.34 -4.84 -35.09
C LEU A 32 -3.52 -4.33 -34.25
N THR A 33 -4.69 -4.93 -34.45
CA THR A 33 -5.87 -4.71 -33.63
C THR A 33 -6.11 -5.87 -32.66
N ALA A 34 -6.90 -5.65 -31.61
CA ALA A 34 -7.27 -6.67 -30.63
C ALA A 34 -7.93 -7.90 -31.27
N ASP A 35 -8.81 -7.72 -32.26
CA ASP A 35 -9.47 -8.82 -32.97
C ASP A 35 -8.48 -9.71 -33.74
N VAL A 36 -7.52 -9.08 -34.43
CA VAL A 36 -6.46 -9.79 -35.16
C VAL A 36 -5.59 -10.58 -34.20
N VAL A 37 -5.17 -9.95 -33.10
CA VAL A 37 -4.35 -10.62 -32.07
C VAL A 37 -5.11 -11.77 -31.42
N LYS A 38 -6.39 -11.58 -31.10
CA LYS A 38 -7.25 -12.65 -30.55
C LYS A 38 -7.35 -13.84 -31.50
N ALA A 39 -7.58 -13.60 -32.79
CA ALA A 39 -7.63 -14.65 -33.80
C ALA A 39 -6.30 -15.42 -33.93
N ILE A 40 -5.16 -14.72 -33.83
CA ILE A 40 -3.82 -15.35 -33.85
C ILE A 40 -3.55 -16.17 -32.59
N LEU A 41 -3.98 -15.71 -31.42
CA LEU A 41 -3.74 -16.36 -30.14
C LEU A 41 -4.70 -17.53 -29.86
N LEU A 42 -5.91 -17.52 -30.43
CA LEU A 42 -6.96 -18.53 -30.18
C LEU A 42 -6.51 -19.99 -30.38
N PRO A 43 -5.77 -20.36 -31.44
CA PRO A 43 -5.29 -21.74 -31.61
C PRO A 43 -4.32 -22.21 -30.50
N PHE A 44 -3.63 -21.27 -29.82
CA PHE A 44 -2.62 -21.61 -28.81
C PHE A 44 -3.21 -21.88 -27.43
N VAL A 45 -4.43 -21.39 -27.16
CA VAL A 45 -5.18 -21.64 -25.90
C VAL A 45 -5.24 -23.14 -25.62
N PHE A 46 -5.64 -23.94 -26.62
CA PHE A 46 -5.76 -25.40 -26.45
C PHE A 46 -4.44 -26.15 -26.58
N LYS A 47 -3.49 -25.61 -27.36
CA LYS A 47 -2.24 -26.30 -27.70
C LYS A 47 -1.23 -26.29 -26.55
N HIS A 48 -1.10 -25.17 -25.86
CA HIS A 48 -0.10 -24.99 -24.80
C HIS A 48 -0.70 -24.79 -23.42
N ARG A 49 -1.99 -24.43 -23.34
CA ARG A 49 -2.73 -24.23 -22.08
C ARG A 49 -2.00 -23.33 -21.07
N ARG A 50 -1.27 -22.32 -21.57
CA ARG A 50 -0.57 -21.32 -20.74
C ARG A 50 -1.42 -20.09 -20.46
N PHE A 51 -2.44 -19.85 -21.28
CA PHE A 51 -3.41 -18.78 -21.10
C PHE A 51 -4.73 -19.15 -21.76
N GLY A 52 -5.76 -18.39 -21.44
CA GLY A 52 -7.04 -18.40 -22.16
C GLY A 52 -7.65 -17.00 -22.20
N PHE A 53 -8.91 -16.93 -22.61
CA PHE A 53 -9.64 -15.67 -22.72
C PHE A 53 -10.77 -15.59 -21.72
N TYR A 54 -10.86 -14.47 -21.02
CA TYR A 54 -12.05 -14.09 -20.26
C TYR A 54 -12.55 -12.75 -20.80
N GLN A 55 -13.69 -12.78 -21.50
CA GLN A 55 -14.21 -11.61 -22.23
C GLN A 55 -13.17 -11.05 -23.24
N HIS A 56 -12.68 -9.83 -23.01
CA HIS A 56 -11.66 -9.14 -23.80
C HIS A 56 -10.27 -9.18 -23.14
N TYR A 57 -10.07 -10.05 -22.15
CA TYR A 57 -8.80 -10.22 -21.45
C TYR A 57 -8.09 -11.50 -21.85
N LEU A 58 -6.76 -11.43 -21.89
CA LEU A 58 -5.86 -12.57 -21.85
C LEU A 58 -5.57 -12.90 -20.38
N VAL A 59 -5.77 -14.17 -20.00
CA VAL A 59 -5.73 -14.60 -18.60
C VAL A 59 -4.81 -15.79 -18.43
N HIS A 60 -3.97 -15.77 -17.39
CA HIS A 60 -3.10 -16.87 -16.99
C HIS A 60 -3.91 -18.13 -16.68
N TYR A 61 -3.37 -19.30 -17.02
CA TYR A 61 -4.11 -20.57 -16.88
C TYR A 61 -4.56 -20.84 -15.43
N VAL A 62 -3.71 -20.54 -14.43
CA VAL A 62 -4.05 -20.72 -13.01
C VAL A 62 -5.27 -19.90 -12.58
N VAL A 63 -5.46 -18.70 -13.14
CA VAL A 63 -6.59 -17.82 -12.80
C VAL A 63 -7.87 -18.28 -13.50
N LEU A 64 -7.78 -19.01 -14.62
CA LEU A 64 -8.96 -19.54 -15.31
C LEU A 64 -9.60 -20.74 -14.59
N ASP A 65 -8.82 -21.44 -13.77
CA ASP A 65 -9.30 -22.58 -13.00
C ASP A 65 -10.14 -22.13 -11.79
N ASP A 66 -10.06 -20.85 -11.39
CA ASP A 66 -10.83 -20.25 -10.30
C ASP A 66 -11.26 -18.81 -10.64
N ILE A 67 -12.53 -18.64 -10.99
CA ILE A 67 -13.07 -17.35 -11.46
C ILE A 67 -13.04 -16.26 -10.37
N GLU A 68 -12.96 -16.62 -9.08
CA GLU A 68 -12.83 -15.64 -8.00
C GLU A 68 -11.52 -14.85 -8.11
N TRP A 69 -10.44 -15.49 -8.60
CA TRP A 69 -9.16 -14.83 -8.87
C TRP A 69 -9.25 -13.76 -9.96
N VAL A 70 -10.13 -13.94 -10.95
CA VAL A 70 -10.34 -12.93 -12.00
C VAL A 70 -10.92 -11.66 -11.40
N ASP A 71 -11.93 -11.79 -10.54
CA ASP A 71 -12.54 -10.64 -9.88
C ASP A 71 -11.59 -10.00 -8.86
N TYR A 72 -10.84 -10.79 -8.09
CA TYR A 72 -9.78 -10.29 -7.20
C TYR A 72 -8.71 -9.50 -7.96
N LEU A 73 -8.15 -10.04 -9.04
CA LEU A 73 -7.11 -9.35 -9.80
C LEU A 73 -7.65 -8.09 -10.49
N PHE A 74 -8.90 -8.08 -10.96
CA PHE A 74 -9.50 -6.85 -11.48
C PHE A 74 -9.62 -5.76 -10.42
N GLN A 75 -9.95 -6.14 -9.19
CA GLN A 75 -10.02 -5.21 -8.06
C GLN A 75 -8.64 -4.67 -7.70
N GLU A 76 -7.69 -5.56 -7.44
CA GLU A 76 -6.36 -5.16 -7.00
C GLU A 76 -5.60 -4.40 -8.09
N GLN A 77 -5.68 -4.80 -9.36
CA GLN A 77 -5.01 -4.07 -10.43
C GLN A 77 -5.60 -2.67 -10.66
N GLY A 78 -6.94 -2.55 -10.63
CA GLY A 78 -7.67 -1.30 -10.75
C GLY A 78 -7.06 -0.27 -11.74
N GLY A 79 -6.96 0.97 -11.29
CA GLY A 79 -6.35 2.08 -12.02
C GLY A 79 -4.82 2.18 -11.92
N LYS A 80 -4.12 1.18 -11.37
CA LYS A 80 -2.66 1.22 -11.21
C LYS A 80 -1.96 1.32 -12.58
N PRO A 81 -0.79 1.99 -12.66
CA PRO A 81 0.03 1.97 -13.87
C PRO A 81 0.54 0.55 -14.16
N ARG A 82 0.89 0.27 -15.41
CA ARG A 82 1.42 -1.03 -15.84
C ARG A 82 2.94 -0.95 -16.02
N TYR A 83 3.66 -1.90 -15.44
CA TYR A 83 5.09 -2.04 -15.69
C TYR A 83 5.31 -2.60 -17.08
N ILE A 84 6.05 -1.88 -17.93
CA ILE A 84 6.39 -2.31 -19.28
C ILE A 84 7.92 -2.36 -19.38
N PRO A 85 8.54 -3.56 -19.23
CA PRO A 85 9.98 -3.71 -19.38
C PRO A 85 10.42 -3.54 -20.84
N GLU A 86 11.74 -3.46 -21.05
CA GLU A 86 12.30 -3.56 -22.39
C GLU A 86 11.93 -4.90 -23.06
N LYS A 87 11.88 -4.91 -24.39
CA LYS A 87 11.42 -6.06 -25.18
C LYS A 87 12.12 -7.37 -24.83
N ASP A 88 13.44 -7.35 -24.68
CA ASP A 88 14.22 -8.57 -24.43
C ASP A 88 14.01 -9.11 -23.01
N THR A 89 13.84 -8.20 -22.03
CA THR A 89 13.43 -8.54 -20.66
C THR A 89 12.00 -9.08 -20.64
N PHE A 90 11.06 -8.44 -21.35
CA PHE A 90 9.69 -8.94 -21.48
C PHE A 90 9.67 -10.38 -22.01
N ALA A 91 10.52 -10.71 -22.98
CA ALA A 91 10.61 -12.06 -23.54
C ALA A 91 11.12 -13.12 -22.55
N GLN A 92 11.84 -12.74 -21.48
CA GLN A 92 12.29 -13.69 -20.45
C GLN A 92 11.12 -14.25 -19.63
N TYR A 93 10.06 -13.48 -19.44
CA TYR A 93 8.85 -13.89 -18.71
C TYR A 93 8.09 -15.06 -19.34
N VAL A 94 8.50 -15.54 -20.52
CA VAL A 94 8.04 -16.85 -21.04
C VAL A 94 8.36 -17.97 -20.05
N ASN A 95 9.49 -17.85 -19.35
CA ASN A 95 9.83 -18.69 -18.23
C ASN A 95 9.09 -18.19 -16.98
N GLU A 96 8.15 -19.00 -16.47
CA GLU A 96 7.28 -18.68 -15.33
C GLU A 96 8.06 -18.53 -14.01
N VAL A 97 9.29 -19.08 -13.93
CA VAL A 97 10.19 -18.92 -12.77
C VAL A 97 11.26 -17.84 -12.99
N TYR A 98 11.16 -17.05 -14.06
CA TYR A 98 12.10 -15.94 -14.29
C TYR A 98 11.89 -14.82 -13.26
N GLU A 99 13.00 -14.34 -12.70
CA GLU A 99 13.04 -13.18 -11.84
C GLU A 99 14.13 -12.22 -12.33
N GLU A 100 13.88 -10.91 -12.24
CA GLU A 100 14.85 -9.89 -12.61
C GLU A 100 15.93 -9.69 -11.52
N THR A 101 15.68 -10.17 -10.31
CA THR A 101 16.55 -9.98 -9.15
C THR A 101 16.75 -11.30 -8.41
N ASP A 102 17.91 -11.48 -7.79
CA ASP A 102 18.29 -12.75 -7.12
C ASP A 102 17.73 -12.86 -5.69
N ASN A 103 16.62 -12.20 -5.36
CA ASN A 103 16.12 -12.16 -3.99
C ASN A 103 15.67 -13.54 -3.50
N TRP A 104 14.90 -14.28 -4.31
CA TRP A 104 14.49 -15.65 -3.95
C TRP A 104 15.64 -16.65 -4.07
N GLU A 105 16.58 -16.43 -4.98
CA GLU A 105 17.82 -17.21 -5.03
C GLU A 105 18.64 -17.05 -3.74
N THR A 106 18.70 -15.83 -3.19
CA THR A 106 19.37 -15.58 -1.90
C THR A 106 18.71 -16.34 -0.75
N VAL A 107 17.37 -16.39 -0.72
CA VAL A 107 16.59 -17.20 0.24
C VAL A 107 16.89 -18.68 0.07
N PHE A 108 16.91 -19.16 -1.17
CA PHE A 108 17.18 -20.56 -1.48
C PHE A 108 18.59 -20.98 -1.06
N GLN A 109 19.61 -20.17 -1.39
CA GLN A 109 20.99 -20.39 -0.98
C GLN A 109 21.17 -20.39 0.54
N TYR A 110 20.43 -19.55 1.27
CA TYR A 110 20.42 -19.60 2.73
C TYR A 110 19.95 -20.96 3.26
N LEU A 111 18.85 -21.47 2.73
CA LEU A 111 18.30 -22.78 3.13
C LEU A 111 19.25 -23.93 2.76
N LEU A 112 19.86 -23.91 1.57
CA LEU A 112 20.85 -24.90 1.16
C LEU A 112 22.06 -24.93 2.09
N ASN A 113 22.58 -23.76 2.48
CA ASN A 113 23.73 -23.67 3.37
C ASN A 113 23.41 -24.15 4.80
N LYS A 114 22.19 -23.90 5.28
CA LYS A 114 21.78 -24.25 6.65
C LYS A 114 21.33 -25.70 6.80
N PHE A 115 20.54 -26.20 5.85
CA PHE A 115 19.85 -27.50 5.94
C PHE A 115 20.37 -28.55 4.94
N GLY A 116 21.24 -28.15 4.01
CA GLY A 116 21.85 -29.03 3.01
C GLY A 116 21.06 -29.08 1.70
N ASP A 117 21.75 -29.51 0.63
CA ASP A 117 21.17 -29.73 -0.69
C ASP A 117 20.42 -31.06 -0.75
N THR A 118 19.17 -31.03 -0.31
CA THR A 118 18.28 -32.19 -0.22
C THR A 118 16.93 -31.90 -0.88
N VAL A 119 16.19 -32.96 -1.22
CA VAL A 119 14.83 -32.84 -1.78
C VAL A 119 13.90 -32.18 -0.78
N GLU A 120 14.11 -32.43 0.51
CA GLU A 120 13.37 -31.82 1.61
C GLU A 120 13.61 -30.31 1.64
N THR A 121 14.87 -29.86 1.53
CA THR A 121 15.20 -28.43 1.51
C THR A 121 14.58 -27.73 0.31
N PHE A 122 14.65 -28.36 -0.86
CA PHE A 122 14.04 -27.84 -2.09
C PHE A 122 12.52 -27.72 -1.95
N THR A 123 11.85 -28.78 -1.48
CA THR A 123 10.39 -28.81 -1.31
C THR A 123 9.93 -27.72 -0.35
N ALA A 124 10.60 -27.62 0.81
CA ALA A 124 10.29 -26.62 1.82
C ALA A 124 10.49 -25.19 1.31
N PHE A 125 11.52 -24.92 0.51
CA PHE A 125 11.69 -23.62 -0.14
C PHE A 125 10.48 -23.25 -1.01
N PHE A 126 10.00 -24.16 -1.87
CA PHE A 126 8.84 -23.88 -2.72
C PHE A 126 7.55 -23.72 -1.92
N GLU A 127 7.35 -24.52 -0.86
CA GLU A 127 6.18 -24.37 0.02
C GLU A 127 6.16 -23.01 0.70
N VAL A 128 7.28 -22.60 1.32
CA VAL A 128 7.41 -21.29 1.97
C VAL A 128 7.30 -20.16 0.96
N ARG A 129 7.97 -20.25 -0.20
CA ARG A 129 7.91 -19.23 -1.26
C ARG A 129 6.47 -19.06 -1.79
N ASN A 130 5.81 -20.16 -2.13
CA ASN A 130 4.44 -20.12 -2.64
C ASN A 130 3.47 -19.60 -1.59
N TYR A 131 3.65 -19.99 -0.32
CA TYR A 131 2.91 -19.41 0.79
C TYR A 131 3.14 -17.90 0.83
N VAL A 132 4.37 -17.40 0.91
CA VAL A 132 4.67 -15.96 1.03
C VAL A 132 4.13 -15.14 -0.16
N LEU A 133 4.22 -15.68 -1.38
CA LEU A 133 3.71 -15.02 -2.58
C LEU A 133 2.17 -15.01 -2.64
N GLY A 134 1.51 -16.04 -2.13
CA GLY A 134 0.04 -16.15 -2.14
C GLY A 134 -0.66 -15.72 -0.85
N SER A 135 0.06 -15.62 0.28
CA SER A 135 -0.53 -15.43 1.60
C SER A 135 -0.70 -13.97 1.98
N ILE A 136 -1.75 -13.76 2.78
CA ILE A 136 -2.24 -12.49 3.31
C ILE A 136 -2.06 -12.47 4.84
N ASP A 137 -1.50 -13.53 5.46
CA ASP A 137 -1.41 -13.70 6.92
C ASP A 137 -0.04 -14.30 7.32
N LEU A 138 0.65 -13.65 8.25
CA LEU A 138 1.93 -14.04 8.86
C LEU A 138 1.74 -14.88 10.11
N ARG A 139 0.54 -14.93 10.69
CA ARG A 139 0.29 -15.79 11.86
C ARG A 139 0.61 -17.25 11.57
N GLU A 140 0.51 -17.67 10.30
CA GLU A 140 0.81 -19.04 9.87
C GLU A 140 2.15 -19.17 9.11
N ILE A 141 2.95 -18.10 8.93
CA ILE A 141 4.26 -18.25 8.24
C ILE A 141 5.21 -19.10 9.08
N THR A 142 5.23 -18.87 10.39
CA THR A 142 6.02 -19.67 11.33
C THR A 142 5.53 -21.10 11.34
N GLU A 143 4.22 -21.33 11.35
CA GLU A 143 3.66 -22.68 11.24
C GLU A 143 4.04 -23.36 9.93
N THR A 144 4.05 -22.63 8.82
CA THR A 144 4.45 -23.16 7.51
C THR A 144 5.92 -23.55 7.51
N ILE A 145 6.78 -22.71 8.08
CA ILE A 145 8.20 -22.99 8.27
C ILE A 145 8.38 -24.24 9.15
N GLU A 146 7.68 -24.33 10.29
CA GLU A 146 7.74 -25.49 11.17
C GLU A 146 7.23 -26.78 10.50
N LYS A 147 6.11 -26.70 9.77
CA LYS A 147 5.53 -27.82 9.00
C LYS A 147 6.45 -28.33 7.91
N SER A 148 7.23 -27.43 7.30
CA SER A 148 8.23 -27.78 6.28
C SER A 148 9.44 -28.55 6.86
N GLY A 149 9.55 -28.65 8.19
CA GLY A 149 10.53 -29.48 8.89
C GLY A 149 11.81 -28.75 9.26
N PHE A 150 11.95 -27.47 8.92
CA PHE A 150 13.07 -26.64 9.32
C PHE A 150 12.96 -26.20 10.78
N LYS A 151 14.04 -26.40 11.53
CA LYS A 151 14.17 -25.91 12.90
C LYS A 151 15.32 -24.92 12.96
N PHE A 152 15.01 -23.70 13.35
CA PHE A 152 15.99 -22.67 13.64
C PHE A 152 16.51 -22.85 15.07
N ASP A 153 17.76 -22.46 15.31
CA ASP A 153 18.41 -22.68 16.60
C ASP A 153 17.86 -21.75 17.68
N ASP A 154 17.45 -20.54 17.27
CA ASP A 154 16.90 -19.49 18.11
C ASP A 154 15.92 -18.57 17.34
N GLU A 155 15.17 -17.76 18.08
CA GLU A 155 14.20 -16.80 17.52
C GLU A 155 14.85 -15.74 16.64
N LYS A 156 16.12 -15.39 16.91
CA LYS A 156 16.83 -14.37 16.13
C LYS A 156 17.07 -14.87 14.71
N GLN A 157 17.52 -16.10 14.54
CA GLN A 157 17.70 -16.68 13.21
C GLN A 157 16.38 -16.82 12.44
N LEU A 158 15.28 -17.17 13.14
CA LEU A 158 13.96 -17.22 12.54
C LEU A 158 13.52 -15.83 12.05
N SER A 159 13.72 -14.79 12.87
CA SER A 159 13.42 -13.41 12.49
C SER A 159 14.25 -12.96 11.28
N GLU A 160 15.55 -13.25 11.26
CA GLU A 160 16.43 -12.93 10.12
C GLU A 160 15.95 -13.62 8.84
N PHE A 161 15.48 -14.87 8.92
CA PHE A 161 14.93 -15.58 7.78
C PHE A 161 13.61 -14.96 7.30
N ILE A 162 12.71 -14.60 8.23
CA ILE A 162 11.45 -13.90 7.90
C ILE A 162 11.74 -12.55 7.21
N ASP A 163 12.72 -11.79 7.68
CA ASP A 163 13.14 -10.53 7.03
C ASP A 163 13.61 -10.75 5.59
N MET A 164 14.33 -11.85 5.32
CA MET A 164 14.71 -12.23 3.96
C MET A 164 13.50 -12.55 3.09
N LEU A 165 12.49 -13.24 3.62
CA LEU A 165 11.24 -13.53 2.91
C LEU A 165 10.45 -12.25 2.60
N ILE A 166 10.34 -11.33 3.58
CA ILE A 166 9.72 -10.00 3.40
C ILE A 166 10.43 -9.24 2.28
N LYS A 167 11.76 -9.19 2.34
CA LYS A 167 12.57 -8.51 1.33
C LYS A 167 12.35 -9.12 -0.05
N ALA A 168 12.32 -10.44 -0.16
CA ALA A 168 12.09 -11.11 -1.44
C ALA A 168 10.69 -10.82 -2.00
N LYS A 169 9.62 -10.94 -1.19
CA LYS A 169 8.25 -10.58 -1.60
C LYS A 169 8.17 -9.13 -2.09
N ASN A 170 8.74 -8.19 -1.34
CA ASN A 170 8.67 -6.76 -1.65
C ASN A 170 9.43 -6.35 -2.93
N ASN A 171 10.36 -7.18 -3.40
CA ASN A 171 11.10 -6.98 -4.65
C ASN A 171 10.65 -7.95 -5.76
N THR A 172 9.57 -8.70 -5.56
CA THR A 172 8.98 -9.57 -6.59
C THR A 172 7.92 -8.83 -7.38
N ARG A 173 7.87 -9.10 -8.69
CA ARG A 173 6.87 -8.55 -9.61
C ARG A 173 5.50 -9.16 -9.26
N MET A 174 4.49 -8.33 -9.01
CA MET A 174 3.18 -8.79 -8.54
C MET A 174 2.08 -8.59 -9.59
N TRP A 175 1.18 -9.57 -9.72
CA TRP A 175 0.03 -9.48 -10.62
C TRP A 175 -0.93 -8.36 -10.19
N GLU A 176 -1.14 -8.19 -8.88
CA GLU A 176 -1.93 -7.13 -8.25
C GLU A 176 -1.41 -5.72 -8.57
N HIS A 177 -0.13 -5.61 -8.93
CA HIS A 177 0.56 -4.36 -9.23
C HIS A 177 0.86 -4.19 -10.72
N LYS A 178 0.19 -4.97 -11.59
CA LYS A 178 0.41 -4.95 -13.04
C LYS A 178 1.90 -5.07 -13.40
N GLY A 179 2.61 -5.95 -12.71
CA GLY A 179 4.02 -6.26 -12.96
C GLY A 179 5.03 -5.34 -12.26
N TYR A 180 4.61 -4.33 -11.49
CA TYR A 180 5.54 -3.63 -10.60
C TYR A 180 5.82 -4.43 -9.33
N THR A 181 6.98 -4.21 -8.71
CA THR A 181 7.25 -4.70 -7.36
C THR A 181 6.55 -3.82 -6.31
N PRO A 182 6.25 -4.32 -5.10
CA PRO A 182 5.78 -3.49 -4.00
C PRO A 182 6.69 -2.29 -3.71
N VAL A 183 8.01 -2.45 -3.77
CA VAL A 183 8.99 -1.36 -3.57
C VAL A 183 8.84 -0.29 -4.65
N GLU A 184 8.84 -0.67 -5.93
CA GLU A 184 8.70 0.29 -7.03
C GLU A 184 7.37 1.04 -6.97
N MET A 185 6.27 0.35 -6.68
CA MET A 185 4.97 0.99 -6.49
C MET A 185 5.00 2.00 -5.34
N MET A 186 5.62 1.64 -4.22
CA MET A 186 5.77 2.53 -3.08
C MET A 186 6.60 3.76 -3.44
N GLU A 187 7.69 3.59 -4.19
CA GLU A 187 8.53 4.69 -4.67
C GLU A 187 7.78 5.60 -5.64
N MET A 188 7.00 5.03 -6.58
CA MET A 188 6.17 5.80 -7.51
C MET A 188 5.13 6.64 -6.78
N ILE A 189 4.47 6.07 -5.76
CA ILE A 189 3.53 6.80 -4.92
C ILE A 189 4.31 7.91 -4.18
N LYS A 190 5.36 7.57 -3.43
CA LYS A 190 6.15 8.55 -2.68
C LYS A 190 6.67 9.72 -3.54
N ASN A 191 7.12 9.45 -4.76
CA ASN A 191 7.74 10.42 -5.66
C ASN A 191 6.74 11.16 -6.57
N GLY A 192 5.49 10.69 -6.69
CA GLY A 192 4.46 11.40 -7.43
C GLY A 192 4.19 12.76 -6.80
N GLU A 193 3.88 13.80 -7.59
CA GLU A 193 3.45 15.10 -7.07
C GLU A 193 2.11 14.92 -6.34
N PRO A 194 2.09 14.93 -5.00
CA PRO A 194 0.86 14.72 -4.28
C PRO A 194 0.10 16.03 -4.19
N VAL A 195 -1.23 15.93 -4.21
CA VAL A 195 -2.06 17.04 -3.73
C VAL A 195 -2.04 16.94 -2.21
N VAL A 196 -1.30 17.84 -1.56
CA VAL A 196 -1.21 17.88 -0.09
C VAL A 196 -2.61 18.17 0.48
N SER A 197 -3.11 17.29 1.34
CA SER A 197 -4.35 17.55 2.09
C SER A 197 -4.21 18.81 2.94
N ASP A 198 -5.30 19.53 3.15
CA ASP A 198 -5.29 20.69 4.03
C ASP A 198 -5.05 20.26 5.48
N LEU A 199 -3.84 20.51 6.01
CA LEU A 199 -3.44 20.14 7.37
C LEU A 199 -4.40 20.67 8.43
N PHE A 200 -5.05 21.80 8.14
CA PHE A 200 -5.89 22.52 9.07
C PHE A 200 -7.30 22.70 8.53
N ALA A 201 -7.74 21.76 7.69
CA ALA A 201 -8.99 21.80 6.95
C ALA A 201 -10.13 22.43 7.75
N THR A 202 -10.54 23.63 7.33
CA THR A 202 -11.87 24.13 7.64
C THR A 202 -12.82 23.55 6.60
N VAL A 203 -13.89 22.93 7.10
CA VAL A 203 -14.93 22.33 6.26
C VAL A 203 -15.87 23.45 5.81
N ASP A 204 -15.42 24.26 4.86
CA ASP A 204 -16.24 25.30 4.25
C ASP A 204 -16.66 24.83 2.86
N TYR A 205 -17.76 24.06 2.81
CA TYR A 205 -18.39 23.54 1.59
C TYR A 205 -19.80 24.07 1.50
N ASP A 206 -20.22 24.46 0.28
CA ASP A 206 -21.62 24.82 0.05
C ASP A 206 -22.51 23.58 0.25
N PRO A 207 -23.45 23.58 1.22
CA PRO A 207 -24.38 22.49 1.46
C PRO A 207 -25.21 22.08 0.23
N GLU A 208 -25.37 22.97 -0.75
CA GLU A 208 -26.16 22.74 -1.97
C GLU A 208 -25.36 22.16 -3.15
N GLU A 209 -24.03 22.19 -3.11
CA GLU A 209 -23.16 21.64 -4.15
C GLU A 209 -23.14 20.10 -4.15
N GLU A 210 -22.74 19.52 -5.28
CA GLU A 210 -22.50 18.07 -5.39
C GLU A 210 -21.38 17.66 -4.44
N CYS A 211 -21.60 16.57 -3.71
CA CYS A 211 -20.65 16.16 -2.69
C CYS A 211 -19.34 15.65 -3.30
N HIS A 212 -18.22 16.10 -2.73
CA HIS A 212 -16.87 15.64 -3.06
C HIS A 212 -16.65 14.13 -2.92
N CYS A 213 -17.55 13.44 -2.19
CA CYS A 213 -17.57 11.99 -2.06
C CYS A 213 -17.82 11.25 -3.40
N GLY A 214 -18.24 11.96 -4.45
CA GLY A 214 -18.56 11.36 -5.76
C GLY A 214 -19.88 10.59 -5.78
N SER A 215 -20.74 10.78 -4.77
CA SER A 215 -22.04 10.09 -4.69
C SER A 215 -23.09 10.59 -5.69
N GLY A 216 -22.87 11.76 -6.32
CA GLY A 216 -23.89 12.46 -7.09
C GLY A 216 -24.99 13.12 -6.24
N ALA A 217 -24.93 12.98 -4.90
CA ALA A 217 -25.85 13.66 -3.99
C ALA A 217 -25.31 15.03 -3.56
N LYS A 218 -26.20 15.91 -3.08
CA LYS A 218 -25.79 17.18 -2.46
C LYS A 218 -24.97 16.94 -1.21
N TYR A 219 -23.95 17.75 -0.95
CA TYR A 219 -23.07 17.64 0.21
C TYR A 219 -23.84 17.51 1.53
N LYS A 220 -24.88 18.32 1.73
CA LYS A 220 -25.76 18.27 2.93
C LYS A 220 -26.50 16.94 3.15
N LYS A 221 -26.56 16.09 2.12
CA LYS A 221 -27.20 14.77 2.13
C LYS A 221 -26.19 13.61 1.97
N CYS A 222 -24.89 13.88 1.82
CA CYS A 222 -23.80 12.88 1.80
C CYS A 222 -22.86 13.18 2.99
N CYS A 223 -21.60 13.58 2.72
CA CYS A 223 -20.55 13.68 3.72
C CYS A 223 -20.84 14.64 4.87
N MET A 224 -21.66 15.68 4.69
CA MET A 224 -21.99 16.58 5.80
C MET A 224 -22.63 15.85 6.98
N LEU A 225 -23.41 14.80 6.74
CA LEU A 225 -24.03 13.99 7.80
C LEU A 225 -22.98 13.16 8.55
N VAL A 226 -21.98 12.66 7.80
CA VAL A 226 -20.86 11.88 8.32
C VAL A 226 -19.90 12.76 9.13
N GLU A 227 -19.67 13.98 8.66
CA GLU A 227 -18.76 14.96 9.26
C GLU A 227 -19.34 15.61 10.52
N GLN A 228 -20.64 15.46 10.78
CA GLN A 228 -21.28 15.86 12.03
C GLN A 228 -21.13 14.81 13.15
N TRP A 229 -20.56 13.64 12.86
CA TRP A 229 -20.29 12.64 13.88
C TRP A 229 -19.07 13.04 14.72
N ASP A 230 -19.31 13.39 15.98
CA ASP A 230 -18.27 13.86 16.91
C ASP A 230 -17.17 12.81 17.21
N ASN A 231 -17.42 11.53 16.91
CA ASN A 231 -16.52 10.44 17.27
C ASN A 231 -15.42 10.18 16.25
N ASN A 232 -15.51 10.65 15.00
CA ASN A 232 -14.59 10.24 13.94
C ASN A 232 -13.30 11.06 13.83
N HIS A 233 -13.10 12.01 14.73
CA HIS A 233 -11.90 12.83 14.83
C HIS A 233 -11.54 13.11 16.29
N LEU A 234 -10.35 13.67 16.51
CA LEU A 234 -9.91 14.08 17.84
C LEU A 234 -10.78 15.19 18.41
N THR A 235 -10.97 15.19 19.72
CA THR A 235 -11.57 16.33 20.43
C THR A 235 -10.68 17.56 20.32
N LYS A 236 -11.22 18.75 20.57
CA LYS A 236 -10.43 19.99 20.55
C LYS A 236 -9.19 19.91 21.45
N LYS A 237 -9.33 19.37 22.67
CA LYS A 237 -8.21 19.24 23.62
C LYS A 237 -7.11 18.31 23.08
N GLU A 238 -7.49 17.18 22.51
CA GLU A 238 -6.56 16.20 21.92
C GLU A 238 -5.86 16.77 20.69
N LYS A 239 -6.60 17.46 19.82
CA LYS A 239 -6.06 18.16 18.65
C LYS A 239 -5.05 19.22 19.04
N ASP A 240 -5.40 20.08 20.00
CA ASP A 240 -4.54 21.16 20.48
C ASP A 240 -3.26 20.56 21.11
N PHE A 241 -3.40 19.46 21.87
CA PHE A 241 -2.26 18.70 22.40
C PHE A 241 -1.36 18.17 21.29
N PHE A 242 -1.94 17.50 20.28
CA PHE A 242 -1.20 16.93 19.16
C PHE A 242 -0.39 17.99 18.41
N TYR A 243 -1.02 19.08 17.94
CA TYR A 243 -0.29 20.08 17.16
C TYR A 243 0.77 20.83 17.97
N ASN A 244 0.53 21.08 19.25
CA ASN A 244 1.54 21.70 20.12
C ASN A 244 2.79 20.82 20.21
N LEU A 245 2.62 19.52 20.41
CA LEU A 245 3.74 18.58 20.50
C LEU A 245 4.41 18.35 19.13
N TRP A 246 3.60 18.14 18.09
CA TRP A 246 4.04 17.87 16.73
C TRP A 246 4.86 19.02 16.14
N LEU A 247 4.40 20.27 16.29
CA LEU A 247 5.13 21.43 15.76
C LEU A 247 6.43 21.71 16.51
N GLN A 248 6.50 21.44 17.82
CA GLN A 248 7.76 21.52 18.57
C GLN A 248 8.79 20.51 18.04
N LEU A 249 8.34 19.28 17.78
CA LEU A 249 9.19 18.25 17.19
C LEU A 249 9.67 18.65 15.79
N LEU A 250 8.77 19.11 14.91
CA LEU A 250 9.15 19.56 13.57
C LEU A 250 10.11 20.77 13.64
N ASP A 251 9.89 21.75 14.52
CA ASP A 251 10.81 22.86 14.73
C ASP A 251 12.21 22.38 15.15
N PHE A 252 12.30 21.42 16.08
CA PHE A 252 13.56 20.82 16.48
C PHE A 252 14.28 20.15 15.31
N VAL A 253 13.56 19.34 14.51
CA VAL A 253 14.07 18.68 13.31
C VAL A 253 14.59 19.70 12.29
N ASN A 254 13.82 20.77 12.03
CA ASN A 254 14.18 21.83 11.10
C ASN A 254 15.47 22.54 11.55
N ARG A 255 15.58 22.90 12.84
CA ARG A 255 16.78 23.54 13.40
C ARG A 255 18.01 22.63 13.37
N LYS A 256 17.82 21.35 13.70
CA LYS A 256 18.92 20.37 13.76
C LYS A 256 19.50 20.09 12.38
N TYR A 257 18.65 19.78 11.41
CA TYR A 257 19.09 19.39 10.07
C TYR A 257 19.17 20.55 9.08
N LYS A 258 18.72 21.76 9.48
CA LYS A 258 18.66 22.96 8.63
C LYS A 258 17.92 22.67 7.32
N VAL A 259 16.76 22.02 7.43
CA VAL A 259 15.98 21.57 6.27
C VAL A 259 15.49 22.76 5.45
N THR A 260 15.06 23.83 6.13
CA THR A 260 14.61 25.08 5.51
C THR A 260 15.10 26.30 6.29
N GLU A 261 15.10 27.47 5.65
CA GLU A 261 15.39 28.76 6.31
C GLU A 261 14.18 29.33 7.06
N SER A 262 12.99 28.77 6.84
CA SER A 262 11.74 29.19 7.49
C SER A 262 11.71 28.78 8.96
N VAL A 263 11.19 29.64 9.82
CA VAL A 263 10.93 29.33 11.23
C VAL A 263 9.56 28.67 11.33
N ILE A 264 9.49 27.53 12.03
CA ILE A 264 8.20 26.88 12.30
C ILE A 264 7.52 27.62 13.44
N ASN A 265 6.32 28.15 13.17
CA ASN A 265 5.48 28.79 14.17
C ASN A 265 4.75 27.72 14.99
N VAL A 266 5.34 27.38 16.13
CA VAL A 266 4.77 26.43 17.10
C VAL A 266 3.50 26.97 17.76
N ALA A 267 3.36 28.29 17.91
CA ALA A 267 2.25 28.91 18.63
C ALA A 267 0.96 28.97 17.81
N ASN A 268 1.06 29.05 16.49
CA ASN A 268 -0.09 29.09 15.60
C ASN A 268 0.12 28.15 14.40
N PRO A 269 -0.48 26.95 14.42
CA PRO A 269 -0.34 25.98 13.34
C PRO A 269 -0.69 26.55 11.96
N LEU A 270 -1.73 27.39 11.88
CA LEU A 270 -2.24 27.98 10.63
C LEU A 270 -1.25 28.93 9.92
N ASP A 271 -0.26 29.46 10.64
CA ASP A 271 0.70 30.41 10.08
C ASP A 271 1.87 29.72 9.35
N ASN A 272 1.93 28.38 9.40
CA ASN A 272 2.99 27.61 8.77
C ASN A 272 2.62 27.25 7.33
N ASP A 273 3.58 27.37 6.40
CA ASP A 273 3.42 26.85 5.04
C ASP A 273 3.43 25.30 5.08
N PRO A 274 2.34 24.63 4.63
CA PRO A 274 2.26 23.17 4.56
C PRO A 274 3.42 22.53 3.79
N LYS A 275 3.93 23.19 2.73
CA LYS A 275 5.05 22.67 1.93
C LYS A 275 6.36 22.68 2.71
N VAL A 276 6.56 23.68 3.58
CA VAL A 276 7.72 23.75 4.49
C VAL A 276 7.62 22.65 5.53
N LEU A 277 6.46 22.53 6.20
CA LEU A 277 6.24 21.49 7.20
C LEU A 277 6.42 20.09 6.61
N ARG A 278 5.95 19.85 5.37
CA ARG A 278 6.11 18.55 4.68
C ARG A 278 7.58 18.17 4.50
N LYS A 279 8.43 19.10 4.03
CA LYS A 279 9.87 18.83 3.86
C LYS A 279 10.54 18.46 5.18
N VAL A 280 10.19 19.17 6.26
CA VAL A 280 10.71 18.91 7.60
C VAL A 280 10.22 17.57 8.14
N ARG A 281 8.93 17.28 7.94
CA ARG A 281 8.30 16.00 8.27
C ARG A 281 8.96 14.84 7.53
N ASP A 282 9.27 14.99 6.25
CA ASP A 282 9.95 13.94 5.49
C ASP A 282 11.34 13.67 6.06
N LYS A 283 12.03 14.73 6.51
CA LYS A 283 13.33 14.59 7.17
C LYS A 283 13.25 13.88 8.52
N LEU A 284 12.21 14.14 9.30
CA LEU A 284 11.93 13.41 10.55
C LEU A 284 11.80 11.91 10.27
N TRP A 285 10.98 11.52 9.29
CA TRP A 285 10.74 10.11 8.98
C TRP A 285 11.84 9.43 8.14
N GLU A 286 12.92 10.13 7.81
CA GLU A 286 14.17 9.53 7.32
C GLU A 286 15.09 9.09 8.47
N ASN A 287 14.95 9.68 9.65
CA ASN A 287 15.77 9.40 10.81
C ASN A 287 14.96 9.61 12.10
N THR A 288 14.26 8.55 12.51
CA THR A 288 13.34 8.57 13.66
C THR A 288 14.05 8.73 15.00
N ASP A 289 15.33 8.36 15.12
CA ASP A 289 16.15 8.51 16.35
C ASP A 289 16.22 9.98 16.84
N VAL A 290 15.94 10.94 15.95
CA VAL A 290 15.83 12.36 16.30
C VAL A 290 14.72 12.63 17.34
N ILE A 291 13.71 11.76 17.44
CA ILE A 291 12.62 11.88 18.41
C ILE A 291 13.18 11.66 19.82
N THR A 292 13.94 10.58 20.04
CA THR A 292 14.65 10.36 21.30
C THR A 292 15.58 11.53 21.64
N GLU A 293 16.30 12.08 20.65
CA GLU A 293 17.12 13.27 20.88
C GLU A 293 16.30 14.51 21.27
N PHE A 294 15.14 14.73 20.66
CA PHE A 294 14.22 15.82 21.03
C PHE A 294 13.74 15.66 22.48
N VAL A 295 13.37 14.43 22.89
CA VAL A 295 12.96 14.09 24.26
C VAL A 295 14.06 14.42 25.27
N TYR A 296 15.32 14.09 24.97
CA TYR A 296 16.46 14.40 25.84
C TYR A 296 16.76 15.90 25.93
N ASN A 297 16.62 16.62 24.82
CA ASN A 297 16.96 18.06 24.75
C ASN A 297 15.81 18.98 25.19
N THR A 298 14.65 18.43 25.58
CA THR A 298 13.48 19.21 25.98
C THR A 298 13.01 18.81 27.38
N PRO A 299 13.67 19.28 28.47
CA PRO A 299 13.32 18.91 29.84
C PRO A 299 11.89 19.31 30.24
N SER A 300 11.31 20.32 29.61
CA SER A 300 9.97 20.83 29.89
C SER A 300 8.82 19.90 29.46
N LEU A 301 9.10 18.85 28.66
CA LEU A 301 8.08 17.88 28.27
C LEU A 301 7.55 17.13 29.49
N SER A 302 6.23 17.11 29.61
CA SER A 302 5.50 16.29 30.57
C SER A 302 5.72 14.80 30.31
N PHE A 303 5.38 13.97 31.32
CA PHE A 303 5.44 12.52 31.18
C PHE A 303 4.56 12.00 30.03
N GLU A 304 3.37 12.59 29.86
CA GLU A 304 2.44 12.22 28.81
C GLU A 304 3.00 12.54 27.41
N GLU A 305 3.57 13.73 27.20
CA GLU A 305 4.20 14.10 25.93
C GLU A 305 5.39 13.18 25.58
N ARG A 306 6.23 12.84 26.56
CA ARG A 306 7.34 11.90 26.35
C ARG A 306 6.86 10.52 25.93
N LYS A 307 5.77 10.04 26.55
CA LYS A 307 5.17 8.76 26.19
C LYS A 307 4.73 8.76 24.72
N TYR A 308 3.97 9.76 24.29
CA TYR A 308 3.53 9.85 22.89
C TYR A 308 4.70 9.91 21.90
N LEU A 309 5.75 10.68 22.21
CA LEU A 309 6.94 10.75 21.36
C LEU A 309 7.61 9.38 21.20
N HIS A 310 7.79 8.63 22.29
CA HIS A 310 8.32 7.27 22.21
C HIS A 310 7.40 6.32 21.46
N ASP A 311 6.09 6.38 21.70
CA ASP A 311 5.12 5.56 20.97
C ASP A 311 5.16 5.87 19.46
N TRP A 312 5.34 7.13 19.06
CA TRP A 312 5.51 7.53 17.65
C TRP A 312 6.83 7.06 17.06
N GLU A 313 7.91 7.04 17.83
CA GLU A 313 9.22 6.58 17.39
C GLU A 313 9.25 5.07 17.11
N TYR A 314 8.64 4.28 18.00
CA TYR A 314 8.75 2.81 17.95
C TYR A 314 7.57 2.11 17.29
N ASN A 315 6.37 2.68 17.35
CA ASN A 315 5.14 1.99 16.92
C ASN A 315 4.44 2.71 15.75
N SER A 316 5.09 3.69 15.12
CA SER A 316 4.52 4.33 13.92
C SER A 316 4.59 3.42 12.70
N ILE A 317 3.61 3.58 11.82
CA ILE A 317 3.51 2.80 10.59
C ILE A 317 3.56 3.73 9.40
N LYS A 318 4.70 3.74 8.70
CA LYS A 318 4.88 4.45 7.43
C LYS A 318 4.45 3.57 6.26
N GLY A 319 3.64 4.10 5.34
CA GLY A 319 3.26 3.31 4.18
C GLY A 319 2.34 4.00 3.18
N ALA A 320 2.08 3.26 2.10
CA ALA A 320 1.00 3.55 1.18
C ALA A 320 -0.24 2.78 1.59
N PHE A 321 -1.37 3.48 1.60
CA PHE A 321 -2.66 2.97 2.04
C PHE A 321 -3.72 3.31 1.01
N VAL A 322 -4.79 2.51 0.98
CA VAL A 322 -6.06 2.88 0.38
C VAL A 322 -6.98 3.34 1.50
N ILE A 323 -7.42 4.60 1.47
CA ILE A 323 -8.53 5.06 2.31
C ILE A 323 -9.78 4.43 1.71
N PHE A 324 -10.26 3.37 2.34
CA PHE A 324 -11.31 2.50 1.80
C PHE A 324 -12.70 3.10 2.00
N GLN A 325 -13.04 3.46 3.23
CA GLN A 325 -14.33 4.05 3.58
C GLN A 325 -14.26 4.88 4.87
N GLN A 326 -15.28 5.71 5.09
CA GLN A 326 -15.49 6.47 6.32
C GLN A 326 -16.71 5.92 7.06
N THR A 327 -16.56 5.62 8.34
CA THR A 327 -17.61 5.18 9.27
C THR A 327 -17.92 6.27 10.31
N GLU A 328 -18.89 5.99 11.19
CA GLU A 328 -19.25 6.82 12.35
C GLU A 328 -18.10 7.09 13.30
N ASP A 329 -17.22 6.11 13.44
CA ASP A 329 -16.13 6.18 14.38
C ASP A 329 -14.76 6.36 13.72
N TYR A 330 -14.52 5.88 12.50
CA TYR A 330 -13.17 5.89 11.91
C TYR A 330 -13.19 6.02 10.39
N ALA A 331 -12.09 6.47 9.80
CA ALA A 331 -11.78 6.08 8.43
C ALA A 331 -11.00 4.77 8.44
N ILE A 332 -11.34 3.87 7.52
CA ILE A 332 -10.66 2.59 7.38
C ILE A 332 -9.61 2.71 6.28
N LEU A 333 -8.35 2.54 6.65
CA LEU A 333 -7.22 2.49 5.73
C LEU A 333 -6.76 1.05 5.54
N VAL A 334 -6.54 0.65 4.29
CA VAL A 334 -6.01 -0.67 3.94
C VAL A 334 -4.56 -0.51 3.52
N ARG A 335 -3.65 -1.23 4.17
CA ARG A 335 -2.24 -1.21 3.76
C ARG A 335 -2.09 -1.84 2.37
N MET A 336 -1.37 -1.15 1.47
CA MET A 336 -1.16 -1.64 0.12
C MET A 336 -0.04 -2.66 0.01
N PHE A 337 1.06 -2.42 0.71
CA PHE A 337 2.29 -3.20 0.62
C PHE A 337 2.65 -3.76 1.98
N GLY A 338 3.04 -5.03 2.02
CA GLY A 338 3.27 -5.78 3.24
C GLY A 338 3.04 -7.26 2.94
N ILE A 339 3.38 -8.13 3.89
CA ILE A 339 3.01 -9.53 3.73
C ILE A 339 1.49 -9.68 3.92
N GLU A 340 0.91 -8.97 4.89
CA GLU A 340 -0.51 -9.01 5.20
C GLU A 340 -1.30 -7.81 4.68
N LYS A 341 -2.61 -8.03 4.48
CA LYS A 341 -3.57 -6.94 4.31
C LYS A 341 -4.13 -6.57 5.68
N GLU A 342 -3.76 -5.39 6.14
CA GLU A 342 -4.17 -4.85 7.43
C GLU A 342 -5.16 -3.71 7.22
N PHE A 343 -6.19 -3.67 8.05
CA PHE A 343 -7.22 -2.61 8.07
C PHE A 343 -7.07 -1.78 9.33
N PHE A 344 -6.79 -0.49 9.17
CA PHE A 344 -6.58 0.44 10.28
C PHE A 344 -7.77 1.39 10.40
N GLY A 345 -8.41 1.41 11.58
CA GLY A 345 -9.41 2.40 11.94
C GLY A 345 -8.73 3.65 12.49
N ILE A 346 -8.65 4.70 11.68
CA ILE A 346 -7.98 5.94 12.05
C ILE A 346 -8.98 7.06 12.35
N LYS A 347 -8.64 7.92 13.30
CA LYS A 347 -9.35 9.16 13.60
C LYS A 347 -8.75 10.31 12.81
N GLY A 348 -9.62 11.22 12.39
CA GLY A 348 -9.24 12.54 11.92
C GLY A 348 -8.55 13.38 13.01
N ILE A 349 -7.68 14.32 12.65
CA ILE A 349 -7.04 15.22 13.63
C ILE A 349 -7.85 16.51 13.79
N SER A 350 -8.00 17.27 12.70
CA SER A 350 -8.73 18.55 12.69
C SER A 350 -10.21 18.41 12.38
N ALA A 351 -10.55 17.43 11.53
CA ALA A 351 -11.89 17.03 11.11
C ALA A 351 -11.80 15.55 10.70
N SER A 352 -12.92 14.92 10.32
CA SER A 352 -12.91 13.55 9.79
C SER A 352 -11.95 13.41 8.61
N VAL A 353 -11.43 12.21 8.37
CA VAL A 353 -10.50 11.97 7.26
C VAL A 353 -11.16 12.27 5.91
N SER A 354 -12.43 11.92 5.72
CA SER A 354 -13.17 12.27 4.49
C SER A 354 -13.28 13.79 4.27
N ALA A 355 -13.40 14.57 5.35
CA ALA A 355 -13.44 16.03 5.28
C ALA A 355 -12.08 16.66 4.96
N VAL A 356 -10.99 16.02 5.42
CA VAL A 356 -9.61 16.48 5.18
C VAL A 356 -9.18 16.16 3.75
N VAL A 357 -9.47 14.96 3.25
CA VAL A 357 -9.03 14.56 1.90
C VAL A 357 -9.84 15.20 0.79
N LYS A 358 -11.14 15.42 1.00
CA LYS A 358 -12.00 16.14 0.03
C LYS A 358 -12.11 15.46 -1.35
N GLU A 359 -12.05 14.13 -1.37
CA GLU A 359 -12.06 13.30 -2.59
C GLU A 359 -13.02 12.11 -2.44
N SER A 360 -13.40 11.49 -3.56
CA SER A 360 -14.18 10.26 -3.56
C SER A 360 -13.35 9.07 -3.06
N LEU A 361 -13.92 8.26 -2.17
CA LEU A 361 -13.30 7.02 -1.68
C LEU A 361 -13.76 5.81 -2.53
N PRO A 362 -12.94 4.77 -2.72
CA PRO A 362 -11.58 4.61 -2.19
C PRO A 362 -10.55 5.47 -2.91
N MET A 363 -9.51 5.89 -2.19
CA MET A 363 -8.37 6.65 -2.75
C MET A 363 -7.04 6.21 -2.17
N MET A 364 -5.94 6.44 -2.90
CA MET A 364 -4.59 6.15 -2.43
C MET A 364 -4.03 7.32 -1.63
N THR A 365 -3.35 7.00 -0.53
CA THR A 365 -2.62 7.95 0.28
C THR A 365 -1.27 7.40 0.71
N TYR A 366 -0.28 8.28 0.84
CA TYR A 366 0.96 7.99 1.56
C TYR A 366 0.95 8.78 2.87
N THR A 367 1.15 8.11 4.00
CA THR A 367 1.13 8.75 5.32
C THR A 367 1.90 7.92 6.35
N VAL A 368 2.03 8.47 7.57
CA VAL A 368 2.52 7.74 8.73
C VAL A 368 1.38 7.67 9.74
N LEU A 369 0.96 6.46 10.08
CA LEU A 369 0.00 6.22 11.15
C LEU A 369 0.72 6.29 12.49
N LEU A 370 0.10 6.98 13.44
CA LEU A 370 0.65 7.23 14.77
C LEU A 370 -0.28 6.69 15.85
N PRO A 371 0.24 6.02 16.89
CA PRO A 371 -0.51 5.76 18.11
C PRO A 371 -0.87 7.07 18.80
N PHE A 372 -2.11 7.18 19.26
CA PHE A 372 -2.61 8.31 20.04
C PHE A 372 -3.56 7.83 21.15
N GLY A 373 -2.98 7.21 22.18
CA GLY A 373 -3.73 6.58 23.26
C GLY A 373 -4.33 5.30 22.70
N ASN A 374 -5.63 5.13 22.88
CA ASN A 374 -6.38 4.02 22.30
C ASN A 374 -6.92 4.32 20.88
N LYS A 375 -6.23 5.19 20.15
CA LYS A 375 -6.63 5.65 18.81
C LYS A 375 -5.44 5.57 17.88
N ILE A 376 -5.72 5.42 16.60
CA ILE A 376 -4.74 5.64 15.53
C ILE A 376 -5.07 6.97 14.86
N ILE A 377 -4.07 7.81 14.67
CA ILE A 377 -4.16 9.02 13.85
C ILE A 377 -3.11 8.97 12.73
N TYR A 378 -3.03 10.02 11.92
CA TYR A 378 -1.95 10.24 10.97
C TYR A 378 -1.03 11.37 11.47
N ASP A 379 0.13 11.54 10.85
CA ASP A 379 1.14 12.54 11.23
C ASP A 379 0.83 13.99 10.80
N GLY A 380 -0.46 14.28 10.57
CA GLY A 380 -0.92 15.55 10.03
C GLY A 380 -0.95 15.63 8.51
N PHE A 381 -0.31 14.72 7.77
CA PHE A 381 -0.31 14.72 6.30
C PHE A 381 -1.02 13.51 5.71
N LEU A 382 -1.98 13.75 4.80
CA LEU A 382 -2.58 12.74 3.92
C LEU A 382 -2.29 13.13 2.47
N ASP A 383 -1.19 12.60 1.92
CA ASP A 383 -0.83 12.87 0.53
C ASP A 383 -1.83 12.20 -0.40
N LYS A 384 -2.48 12.97 -1.27
CA LYS A 384 -3.55 12.46 -2.13
C LYS A 384 -3.02 12.01 -3.48
N TYR A 385 -3.30 10.76 -3.83
CA TYR A 385 -3.03 10.21 -5.16
C TYR A 385 -4.36 9.78 -5.79
N PRO A 386 -4.94 10.61 -6.67
CA PRO A 386 -6.20 10.30 -7.33
C PRO A 386 -6.07 8.98 -8.10
N LEU A 387 -6.87 7.98 -7.72
CA LEU A 387 -7.02 6.77 -8.50
C LEU A 387 -8.16 6.97 -9.48
N SER A 388 -7.87 6.83 -10.78
CA SER A 388 -8.92 6.83 -11.80
C SER A 388 -9.68 5.49 -11.78
N PHE A 389 -10.57 5.31 -10.81
CA PHE A 389 -11.48 4.18 -10.82
C PHE A 389 -12.66 4.47 -11.75
N LYS A 390 -12.83 3.64 -12.79
CA LYS A 390 -14.14 3.54 -13.45
C LYS A 390 -15.14 3.00 -12.43
N THR A 391 -16.37 3.51 -12.42
CA THR A 391 -17.42 3.21 -11.43
C THR A 391 -17.67 1.71 -11.17
N THR A 392 -17.48 0.86 -12.19
CA THR A 392 -17.61 -0.60 -12.05
C THR A 392 -16.42 -1.22 -11.30
N ALA A 393 -15.19 -0.76 -11.53
CA ALA A 393 -14.01 -1.20 -10.80
C ALA A 393 -14.07 -0.78 -9.34
N GLN A 394 -14.54 0.44 -9.08
CA GLN A 394 -14.73 0.97 -7.72
C GLN A 394 -15.65 0.09 -6.87
N LYS A 395 -16.81 -0.31 -7.40
CA LYS A 395 -17.78 -1.18 -6.70
C LYS A 395 -17.20 -2.54 -6.36
N ARG A 396 -16.41 -3.13 -7.26
CA ARG A 396 -15.77 -4.43 -7.01
C ARG A 396 -14.73 -4.32 -5.91
N ILE A 397 -13.85 -3.31 -5.96
CA ILE A 397 -12.84 -3.07 -4.91
C ILE A 397 -13.50 -2.92 -3.55
N ILE A 398 -14.60 -2.15 -3.50
CA ILE A 398 -15.34 -1.97 -2.26
C ILE A 398 -15.87 -3.30 -1.71
N THR A 399 -16.37 -4.16 -2.58
CA THR A 399 -16.92 -5.47 -2.18
C THR A 399 -15.82 -6.38 -1.65
N GLY A 400 -14.68 -6.50 -2.34
CA GLY A 400 -13.58 -7.36 -1.89
C GLY A 400 -12.93 -6.88 -0.60
N TYR A 401 -12.72 -5.56 -0.44
CA TYR A 401 -12.22 -5.03 0.83
C TYR A 401 -13.21 -5.20 1.98
N GLN A 402 -14.52 -5.16 1.72
CA GLN A 402 -15.51 -5.44 2.75
C GLN A 402 -15.46 -6.91 3.21
N GLU A 403 -15.37 -7.87 2.29
CA GLU A 403 -15.26 -9.29 2.62
C GLU A 403 -14.00 -9.60 3.43
N MET A 404 -12.88 -8.98 3.05
CA MET A 404 -11.61 -9.12 3.78
C MET A 404 -11.67 -8.47 5.16
N LEU A 405 -12.28 -7.29 5.27
CA LEU A 405 -12.49 -6.58 6.53
C LEU A 405 -13.31 -7.42 7.51
N ASP A 406 -14.39 -8.04 7.03
CA ASP A 406 -15.26 -8.90 7.85
C ASP A 406 -14.51 -10.13 8.39
N ARG A 407 -13.52 -10.63 7.64
CA ARG A 407 -12.68 -11.78 8.04
C ARG A 407 -11.53 -11.39 8.97
N LEU A 408 -10.83 -10.29 8.67
CA LEU A 408 -9.56 -9.93 9.32
C LEU A 408 -9.75 -8.97 10.50
N GLY A 409 -10.85 -8.23 10.54
CA GLY A 409 -11.12 -7.23 11.57
C GLY A 409 -10.40 -5.90 11.32
N ILE A 410 -10.51 -5.00 12.29
CA ILE A 410 -9.94 -3.64 12.24
C ILE A 410 -8.98 -3.46 13.40
N VAL A 411 -7.78 -2.99 13.11
CA VAL A 411 -6.81 -2.51 14.09
C VAL A 411 -7.14 -1.06 14.44
N THR A 412 -7.41 -0.79 15.71
CA THR A 412 -7.76 0.56 16.21
C THR A 412 -6.78 1.10 17.25
N ASP A 413 -5.75 0.32 17.60
CA ASP A 413 -4.69 0.69 18.54
C ASP A 413 -3.36 0.13 18.05
N LEU A 414 -2.33 0.97 17.98
CA LEU A 414 -0.97 0.57 17.59
C LEU A 414 -0.05 0.29 18.80
N THR A 415 -0.52 0.54 20.03
CA THR A 415 0.27 0.28 21.24
C THR A 415 0.24 -1.18 21.68
N GLU A 416 -0.72 -1.95 21.15
CA GLU A 416 -0.85 -3.39 21.32
C GLU A 416 -0.39 -4.17 20.07
N TYR A 417 0.16 -3.48 19.08
CA TYR A 417 0.43 -3.98 17.72
C TYR A 417 1.87 -4.48 17.53
#